data_AF-A0A350G0J1-F1
#
_entry.id   AF-A0A350G0J1-F1
#
_cell.length_a   1.000
_cell.length_b   1.000
_cell.length_c   1.000
_cell.angle_alpha   90.00
_cell.angle_beta   90.00
_cell.angle_gamma   90.00
#
_symmetry.space_group_name_H-M   'P 1'
#
loop_
_entity.id
_entity.type
_entity.pdbx_description
1 polymer ?
#
loop_
_entity_poly.entity_id
_entity_poly.type
_entity_poly.pdbx_seq_one_letter_code
_entity_poly.pdbx_strand_id
1 'polypeptide(L)'
;MAFAQNETVLGQEFIREAVRLKPSIIEGMPCELMTSFLINCIDDENLNHETQLQSVLDQLPPELDWLFDQYSWAVMQGYLLKGTRALIWDRPDNGRDYFERAVMLNAQVDDYFLGILTDKLLDYEAEFGIEAAEDIHQSLGPYLKKVDKKNSIPRLQSSLMINRAFQSYHAGDYARVPMTILPAIVRNPKYLANRGVLSILFHSVLYSWTRLRSTSH
;
A
#
# COMPACT_ATOMS: atom_id res chain seq x y z
N MET A 1 -15.53 11.78 -9.03
CA MET A 1 -16.38 11.47 -7.86
C MET A 1 -17.41 12.57 -7.71
N ALA A 2 -18.72 12.27 -7.57
CA ALA A 2 -19.81 13.26 -7.51
C ALA A 2 -19.56 14.39 -6.48
N PHE A 3 -19.09 14.06 -5.28
CA PHE A 3 -18.76 15.07 -4.26
C PHE A 3 -17.64 16.04 -4.64
N ALA A 4 -16.64 15.58 -5.42
CA ALA A 4 -15.60 16.46 -5.94
C ALA A 4 -16.14 17.48 -6.96
N GLN A 5 -17.33 17.24 -7.50
CA GLN A 5 -18.05 18.13 -8.41
C GLN A 5 -19.18 18.90 -7.69
N ASN A 6 -19.26 18.82 -6.36
CA ASN A 6 -20.34 19.36 -5.53
C ASN A 6 -21.74 18.82 -5.88
N GLU A 7 -21.82 17.63 -6.46
CA GLU A 7 -23.09 16.93 -6.73
C GLU A 7 -23.54 16.16 -5.48
N THR A 8 -23.82 16.88 -4.39
CA THR A 8 -24.06 16.31 -3.05
C THR A 8 -25.19 15.26 -3.03
N VAL A 9 -26.35 15.56 -3.63
CA VAL A 9 -27.51 14.64 -3.61
C VAL A 9 -27.18 13.32 -4.30
N LEU A 10 -26.57 13.39 -5.48
CA LEU A 10 -26.18 12.20 -6.25
C LEU A 10 -25.09 11.40 -5.53
N GLY A 11 -24.10 12.08 -4.95
CA GLY A 11 -23.05 11.41 -4.16
C GLY A 11 -23.60 10.68 -2.94
N GLN A 12 -24.56 11.28 -2.22
CA GLN A 12 -25.24 10.64 -1.09
C GLN A 12 -26.08 9.43 -1.53
N GLU A 13 -26.79 9.52 -2.67
CA GLU A 13 -27.54 8.39 -3.24
C GLU A 13 -26.61 7.21 -3.55
N PHE A 14 -25.50 7.46 -4.25
CA PHE A 14 -24.55 6.40 -4.60
C PHE A 14 -23.88 5.79 -3.38
N ILE A 15 -23.56 6.57 -2.34
CA ILE A 15 -22.99 6.01 -1.12
C ILE A 15 -23.98 5.13 -0.37
N ARG A 16 -25.25 5.55 -0.24
CA ARG A 16 -26.27 4.72 0.40
C ARG A 16 -26.44 3.41 -0.35
N GLU A 17 -26.45 3.46 -1.68
CA GLU A 17 -26.52 2.27 -2.52
C GLU A 17 -25.28 1.38 -2.37
N ALA A 18 -24.07 1.96 -2.32
CA ALA A 18 -22.84 1.22 -2.09
C ALA A 18 -22.83 0.51 -0.72
N VAL A 19 -23.24 1.20 0.35
CA VAL A 19 -23.37 0.62 1.70
C VAL A 19 -24.46 -0.46 1.72
N ARG A 20 -25.58 -0.27 1.03
CA ARG A 20 -26.64 -1.29 0.90
C ARG A 20 -26.14 -2.55 0.21
N LEU A 21 -25.33 -2.41 -0.84
CA LEU A 21 -24.78 -3.52 -1.62
C LEU A 21 -23.63 -4.23 -0.89
N LYS A 22 -22.78 -3.48 -0.18
CA LYS A 22 -21.62 -4.00 0.55
C LYS A 22 -21.47 -3.27 1.89
N PRO A 23 -22.19 -3.70 2.94
CA PRO A 23 -22.15 -3.04 4.26
C PRO A 23 -20.76 -2.98 4.89
N SER A 24 -19.89 -3.95 4.57
CA SER A 24 -18.54 -4.00 5.12
C SER A 24 -17.62 -2.87 4.67
N ILE A 25 -17.99 -2.06 3.66
CA ILE A 25 -17.14 -0.92 3.24
C ILE A 25 -17.01 0.17 4.31
N ILE A 26 -17.94 0.19 5.26
CA ILE A 26 -17.93 1.10 6.42
C ILE A 26 -17.46 0.41 7.71
N GLU A 27 -16.97 -0.82 7.65
CA GLU A 27 -16.43 -1.52 8.83
C GLU A 27 -14.92 -1.26 8.99
N GLY A 28 -14.45 -1.21 10.24
CA GLY A 28 -13.03 -1.07 10.57
C GLY A 28 -12.53 0.37 10.72
N MET A 29 -11.24 0.49 11.08
CA MET A 29 -10.54 1.77 11.25
C MET A 29 -9.08 1.61 10.76
N PRO A 30 -8.73 2.11 9.56
CA PRO A 30 -9.62 2.78 8.60
C PRO A 30 -10.63 1.82 7.94
N CYS A 31 -11.78 2.33 7.51
CA CYS A 31 -12.71 1.57 6.68
C CYS A 31 -12.41 1.75 5.18
N GLU A 32 -12.90 0.83 4.34
CA GLU A 32 -12.67 0.83 2.88
C GLU A 32 -13.20 2.11 2.20
N LEU A 33 -14.29 2.66 2.69
CA LEU A 33 -14.85 3.91 2.15
C LEU A 33 -13.91 5.10 2.40
N MET A 34 -13.35 5.20 3.60
CA MET A 34 -12.40 6.26 3.95
C MET A 34 -11.10 6.13 3.14
N THR A 35 -10.56 4.93 3.00
CA THR A 35 -9.37 4.69 2.15
C THR A 35 -9.66 5.06 0.69
N SER A 36 -10.87 4.77 0.19
CA SER A 36 -11.28 5.16 -1.16
C SER A 36 -11.33 6.67 -1.34
N PHE A 37 -11.90 7.43 -0.40
CA PHE A 37 -11.90 8.90 -0.48
C PHE A 37 -10.49 9.47 -0.45
N LEU A 38 -9.64 8.95 0.42
CA LEU A 38 -8.24 9.35 0.51
C LEU A 38 -7.54 9.20 -0.84
N ILE A 39 -7.62 8.01 -1.46
CA ILE A 39 -6.96 7.75 -2.75
C ILE A 39 -7.44 8.70 -3.84
N ASN A 40 -8.75 8.98 -3.90
CA ASN A 40 -9.29 9.92 -4.88
C ASN A 40 -8.83 11.37 -4.62
N CYS A 41 -8.69 11.78 -3.36
CA CYS A 41 -8.28 13.15 -3.01
C CYS A 41 -6.78 13.42 -3.19
N ILE A 42 -5.94 12.39 -3.25
CA ILE A 42 -4.49 12.55 -3.47
C ILE A 42 -4.10 12.44 -4.95
N ASP A 43 -5.03 12.08 -5.83
CA ASP A 43 -4.72 11.77 -7.23
C ASP A 43 -4.42 13.03 -8.05
N ASP A 44 -5.08 14.15 -7.73
CA ASP A 44 -4.74 15.49 -8.23
C ASP A 44 -3.71 16.17 -7.31
N GLU A 45 -2.47 16.23 -7.79
CA GLU A 45 -1.35 16.78 -7.03
C GLU A 45 -1.41 18.30 -6.86
N ASN A 46 -2.18 19.00 -7.70
CA ASN A 46 -2.34 20.46 -7.65
C ASN A 46 -3.29 20.90 -6.54
N LEU A 47 -4.10 19.98 -6.03
CA LEU A 47 -5.07 20.26 -4.97
C LEU A 47 -4.49 19.93 -3.60
N ASN A 48 -4.94 20.69 -2.60
CA ASN A 48 -4.72 20.35 -1.21
C ASN A 48 -5.69 19.20 -0.84
N HIS A 49 -5.15 17.99 -0.68
CA HIS A 49 -5.95 16.80 -0.39
C HIS A 49 -6.66 16.90 0.96
N GLU A 50 -6.13 17.66 1.92
CA GLU A 50 -6.75 17.89 3.22
C GLU A 50 -8.06 18.66 3.06
N THR A 51 -8.01 19.79 2.35
CA THR A 51 -9.19 20.61 2.04
C THR A 51 -10.20 19.84 1.17
N GLN A 52 -9.73 19.09 0.19
CA GLN A 52 -10.60 18.29 -0.67
C GLN A 52 -11.29 17.17 0.11
N LEU A 53 -10.55 16.44 0.94
CA LEU A 53 -11.10 15.37 1.76
C LEU A 53 -12.12 15.92 2.75
N GLN A 54 -11.82 17.04 3.41
CA GLN A 54 -12.77 17.69 4.31
C GLN A 54 -14.08 18.05 3.58
N SER A 55 -13.98 18.68 2.41
CA SER A 55 -15.14 19.03 1.58
C SER A 55 -15.97 17.80 1.15
N VAL A 56 -15.32 16.66 0.90
CA VAL A 56 -16.01 15.39 0.63
C VAL A 56 -16.75 14.89 1.88
N LEU A 57 -16.12 14.94 3.05
CA LEU A 57 -16.71 14.48 4.30
C LEU A 57 -17.88 15.36 4.75
N ASP A 58 -17.80 16.68 4.56
CA ASP A 58 -18.86 17.63 4.89
C ASP A 58 -20.15 17.42 4.04
N GLN A 59 -20.03 16.71 2.91
CA GLN A 59 -21.15 16.38 2.02
C GLN A 59 -21.79 15.01 2.31
N LEU A 60 -21.23 14.24 3.25
CA LEU A 60 -21.74 12.91 3.60
C LEU A 60 -23.16 12.98 4.18
N PRO A 61 -23.93 11.89 4.03
CA PRO A 61 -25.23 11.81 4.68
C PRO A 61 -25.07 11.63 6.21
N PRO A 62 -25.98 12.16 7.05
CA PRO A 62 -25.82 12.19 8.52
C PRO A 62 -25.54 10.83 9.18
N GLU A 63 -26.08 9.75 8.62
CA GLU A 63 -25.83 8.38 9.09
C GLU A 63 -24.35 7.94 8.98
N LEU A 64 -23.51 8.70 8.28
CA LEU A 64 -22.08 8.46 8.10
C LEU A 64 -21.18 9.55 8.71
N ASP A 65 -21.73 10.48 9.50
CA ASP A 65 -20.96 11.59 10.12
C ASP A 65 -19.76 11.09 10.94
N TRP A 66 -19.88 9.91 11.55
CA TRP A 66 -18.82 9.27 12.32
C TRP A 66 -17.57 8.93 11.50
N LEU A 67 -17.63 8.92 10.15
CA LEU A 67 -16.44 8.78 9.30
C LEU A 67 -15.45 9.93 9.52
N PHE A 68 -15.91 11.09 9.98
CA PHE A 68 -15.04 12.22 10.32
C PHE A 68 -14.02 11.87 11.41
N ASP A 69 -14.31 10.89 12.27
CA ASP A 69 -13.36 10.41 13.29
C ASP A 69 -12.07 9.82 12.67
N GLN A 70 -12.13 9.39 11.40
CA GLN A 70 -10.97 8.85 10.66
C GLN A 70 -10.23 9.92 9.83
N TYR A 71 -10.71 11.17 9.82
CA TYR A 71 -10.15 12.25 9.01
C TYR A 71 -8.67 12.49 9.30
N SER A 72 -8.30 12.58 10.58
CA SER A 72 -6.90 12.81 10.99
C SER A 72 -5.97 11.72 10.46
N TRP A 73 -6.39 10.45 10.54
CA TRP A 73 -5.66 9.32 9.97
C TRP A 73 -5.50 9.47 8.45
N ALA A 74 -6.58 9.79 7.74
CA ALA A 74 -6.55 9.91 6.29
C ALA A 74 -5.63 11.04 5.81
N VAL A 75 -5.64 12.21 6.48
CA VAL A 75 -4.75 13.32 6.17
C VAL A 75 -3.28 12.92 6.33
N MET A 76 -2.94 12.25 7.44
CA MET A 76 -1.59 11.74 7.69
C MET A 76 -1.12 10.77 6.60
N GLN A 77 -1.96 9.80 6.25
CA GLN A 77 -1.64 8.84 5.20
C GLN A 77 -1.54 9.48 3.82
N GLY A 78 -2.36 10.51 3.54
CA GLY A 78 -2.29 11.26 2.29
C GLY A 78 -0.93 11.91 2.07
N TYR A 79 -0.33 12.51 3.11
CA TYR A 79 1.03 13.05 3.01
C TYR A 79 2.09 11.95 2.76
N LEU A 80 1.97 10.78 3.41
CA LEU A 80 2.89 9.66 3.14
C LEU A 80 2.78 9.15 1.70
N LEU A 81 1.57 9.03 1.17
CA LEU A 81 1.31 8.57 -0.20
C LEU A 81 1.76 9.60 -1.24
N LYS A 82 1.47 10.89 -1.04
CA LYS A 82 1.95 11.98 -1.91
C LYS A 82 3.48 12.06 -1.89
N GLY A 83 4.10 11.92 -0.72
CA GLY A 83 5.55 11.88 -0.58
C GLY A 83 6.19 10.73 -1.37
N THR A 84 5.63 9.52 -1.22
CA THR A 84 6.04 8.34 -2.01
C THR A 84 5.93 8.59 -3.51
N ARG A 85 4.77 9.06 -3.99
CA ARG A 85 4.52 9.32 -5.41
C ARG A 85 5.45 10.39 -5.96
N ALA A 86 5.75 11.44 -5.20
CA ALA A 86 6.71 12.46 -5.59
C ALA A 86 8.11 11.88 -5.82
N LEU A 87 8.58 10.97 -4.95
CA LEU A 87 9.88 10.32 -5.11
C LEU A 87 9.91 9.35 -6.31
N ILE A 88 8.86 8.57 -6.52
CA ILE A 88 8.74 7.69 -7.70
C ILE A 88 8.87 8.49 -9.00
N TRP A 89 8.30 9.70 -9.04
CA TRP A 89 8.33 10.58 -10.21
C TRP A 89 9.48 11.60 -10.21
N ASP A 90 10.59 11.32 -9.53
CA ASP A 90 11.80 12.15 -9.48
C ASP A 90 11.55 13.62 -9.08
N ARG A 91 10.71 13.83 -8.06
CA ARG A 91 10.42 15.15 -7.45
C ARG A 91 10.82 15.17 -5.98
N PRO A 92 12.13 15.14 -5.69
CA PRO A 92 12.64 14.93 -4.33
C PRO A 92 12.28 16.04 -3.34
N ASP A 93 12.17 17.29 -3.79
CA ASP A 93 11.82 18.42 -2.92
C ASP A 93 10.35 18.33 -2.47
N ASN A 94 9.42 18.07 -3.39
CA ASN A 94 8.01 17.81 -3.04
C ASN A 94 7.89 16.59 -2.11
N GLY A 95 8.65 15.53 -2.39
CA GLY A 95 8.68 14.33 -1.55
C GLY A 95 9.10 14.66 -0.11
N ARG A 96 10.16 15.46 0.04
CA ARG A 96 10.64 15.92 1.35
C ARG A 96 9.57 16.70 2.09
N ASP A 97 8.96 17.70 1.47
CA ASP A 97 7.96 18.56 2.11
C ASP A 97 6.75 17.75 2.61
N TYR A 98 6.27 16.79 1.80
CA TYR A 98 5.18 15.91 2.21
C TYR A 98 5.56 14.99 3.37
N PHE A 99 6.76 14.39 3.36
CA PHE A 99 7.21 13.56 4.48
C PHE A 99 7.46 14.38 5.75
N GLU A 100 7.97 15.60 5.65
CA GLU A 100 8.12 16.49 6.80
C GLU A 100 6.77 16.83 7.41
N ARG A 101 5.76 17.11 6.58
CA ARG A 101 4.39 17.32 7.04
C ARG A 101 3.79 16.09 7.70
N ALA A 102 4.02 14.89 7.13
CA ALA A 102 3.60 13.63 7.74
C ALA A 102 4.24 13.41 9.12
N VAL A 103 5.54 13.71 9.27
CA VAL A 103 6.25 13.64 10.56
C VAL A 103 5.67 14.63 11.57
N MET A 104 5.40 15.88 11.16
CA MET A 104 4.79 16.90 12.03
C MET A 104 3.40 16.47 12.55
N LEU A 105 2.65 15.74 11.74
CA LEU A 105 1.34 15.19 12.11
C LEU A 105 1.43 13.89 12.90
N ASN A 106 2.63 13.36 13.17
CA ASN A 106 2.88 12.07 13.83
C ASN A 106 2.34 10.86 13.06
N ALA A 107 2.35 10.93 11.73
CA ALA A 107 1.95 9.82 10.86
C ALA A 107 2.72 8.53 11.19
N GLN A 108 2.07 7.39 10.96
CA GLN A 108 2.65 6.06 11.20
C GLN A 108 2.64 5.25 9.91
N VAL A 109 3.67 4.41 9.74
CA VAL A 109 3.73 3.42 8.65
C VAL A 109 2.91 2.19 9.06
N ASP A 110 1.62 2.23 8.77
CA ASP A 110 0.69 1.13 9.02
C ASP A 110 0.70 0.09 7.89
N ASP A 111 -0.07 -0.99 8.06
CA ASP A 111 -0.16 -2.06 7.05
C ASP A 111 -0.86 -1.60 5.77
N TYR A 112 -1.76 -0.61 5.84
CA TYR A 112 -2.44 -0.04 4.68
C TYR A 112 -1.46 0.71 3.77
N PHE A 113 -0.68 1.62 4.33
CA PHE A 113 0.34 2.35 3.59
C PHE A 113 1.40 1.42 3.00
N LEU A 114 1.87 0.43 3.77
CA LEU A 114 2.84 -0.54 3.27
C LEU A 114 2.29 -1.37 2.12
N GLY A 115 1.01 -1.74 2.15
CA GLY A 115 0.36 -2.43 1.04
C GLY A 115 0.45 -1.61 -0.24
N ILE A 116 -0.04 -0.37 -0.20
CA ILE A 116 -0.01 0.53 -1.37
C ILE A 116 1.41 0.80 -1.85
N LEU A 117 2.34 1.08 -0.93
CA LEU A 117 3.73 1.34 -1.30
C LEU A 117 4.37 0.11 -1.97
N THR A 118 4.08 -1.09 -1.47
CA THR A 118 4.55 -2.34 -2.09
C THR A 118 4.01 -2.46 -3.51
N ASP A 119 2.70 -2.28 -3.70
CA ASP A 119 2.07 -2.38 -5.01
C ASP A 119 2.66 -1.37 -6.00
N LYS A 120 2.82 -0.10 -5.59
CA LYS A 120 3.40 0.95 -6.44
C LYS A 120 4.84 0.66 -6.85
N LEU A 121 5.67 0.10 -5.94
CA LEU A 121 7.04 -0.27 -6.28
C LEU A 121 7.10 -1.48 -7.22
N LEU A 122 6.17 -2.43 -7.10
CA LEU A 122 6.09 -3.58 -8.02
C LEU A 122 5.57 -3.18 -9.40
N ASP A 123 4.59 -2.29 -9.47
CA ASP A 123 4.13 -1.70 -10.73
C ASP A 123 5.29 -0.97 -11.43
N TYR A 124 6.03 -0.14 -10.67
CA TYR A 124 7.19 0.57 -11.17
C TYR A 124 8.32 -0.38 -11.61
N GLU A 125 8.59 -1.45 -10.85
CA GLU A 125 9.53 -2.51 -11.24
C GLU A 125 9.12 -3.20 -12.54
N ALA A 126 7.84 -3.47 -12.72
CA ALA A 126 7.34 -4.11 -13.95
C ALA A 126 7.51 -3.20 -15.18
N GLU A 127 7.39 -1.89 -15.01
CA GLU A 127 7.51 -0.91 -16.10
C GLU A 127 8.97 -0.51 -16.39
N PHE A 128 9.80 -0.30 -15.36
CA PHE A 128 11.14 0.27 -15.48
C PHE A 128 12.29 -0.67 -15.06
N GLY A 129 11.96 -1.84 -14.53
CA GLY A 129 12.93 -2.86 -14.09
C GLY A 129 13.31 -2.79 -12.60
N ILE A 130 13.89 -3.89 -12.11
CA ILE A 130 14.23 -4.09 -10.69
C ILE A 130 15.25 -3.08 -10.17
N GLU A 131 16.24 -2.69 -10.97
CA GLU A 131 17.28 -1.74 -10.56
C GLU A 131 16.67 -0.36 -10.26
N ALA A 132 15.80 0.14 -11.16
CA ALA A 132 15.11 1.41 -10.98
C ALA A 132 14.19 1.40 -9.74
N ALA A 133 13.45 0.31 -9.50
CA ALA A 133 12.62 0.18 -8.31
C ALA A 133 13.45 0.12 -7.01
N GLU A 134 14.62 -0.51 -7.05
CA GLU A 134 15.52 -0.58 -5.90
C GLU A 134 16.13 0.79 -5.55
N ASP A 135 16.42 1.62 -6.56
CA ASP A 135 16.85 3.01 -6.36
C ASP A 135 15.76 3.83 -5.67
N ILE A 136 14.50 3.72 -6.11
CA ILE A 136 13.37 4.37 -5.43
C ILE A 136 13.24 3.86 -3.99
N HIS A 137 13.29 2.55 -3.77
CA HIS A 137 13.23 1.96 -2.44
C HIS A 137 14.35 2.47 -1.51
N GLN A 138 15.59 2.61 -2.02
CA GLN A 138 16.69 3.20 -1.28
C GLN A 138 16.44 4.68 -0.95
N SER A 139 15.91 5.45 -1.92
CA SER A 139 15.58 6.87 -1.74
C SER A 139 14.50 7.11 -0.68
N LEU A 140 13.55 6.19 -0.54
CA LEU A 140 12.49 6.22 0.49
C LEU A 140 13.03 5.97 1.90
N GLY A 141 14.13 5.23 2.03
CA GLY A 141 14.67 4.76 3.30
C GLY A 141 14.84 5.86 4.38
N PRO A 142 15.53 6.98 4.09
CA PRO A 142 15.67 8.09 5.04
C PRO A 142 14.33 8.66 5.53
N TYR A 143 13.31 8.75 4.67
CA TYR A 143 12.00 9.29 5.01
C TYR A 143 11.19 8.31 5.86
N LEU A 144 11.16 7.03 5.46
CA LEU A 144 10.48 5.99 6.23
C LEU A 144 11.07 5.81 7.62
N LYS A 145 12.39 5.99 7.80
CA LYS A 145 13.05 6.02 9.12
C LYS A 145 12.64 7.22 9.98
N LYS A 146 12.35 8.37 9.37
CA LYS A 146 11.90 9.55 10.13
C LYS A 146 10.46 9.37 10.64
N VAL A 147 9.59 8.80 9.80
CA VAL A 147 8.18 8.54 10.12
C VAL A 147 8.05 7.38 11.11
N ASP A 148 8.65 6.24 10.80
CA ASP A 148 8.62 5.04 11.65
C ASP A 148 10.05 4.50 11.84
N LYS A 149 10.59 4.78 13.02
CA LYS A 149 12.02 4.75 13.37
C LYS A 149 12.77 3.48 12.96
N LYS A 150 12.17 2.29 13.06
CA LYS A 150 12.94 1.04 12.94
C LYS A 150 12.31 -0.09 12.13
N ASN A 151 10.98 -0.15 12.01
CA ASN A 151 10.33 -1.36 11.50
C ASN A 151 9.79 -1.21 10.07
N SER A 152 9.62 0.00 9.57
CA SER A 152 9.06 0.29 8.24
C SER A 152 9.89 -0.34 7.10
N ILE A 153 11.21 -0.11 7.07
CA ILE A 153 12.06 -0.61 5.98
C ILE A 153 12.11 -2.15 5.93
N PRO A 154 12.41 -2.88 7.04
CA PRO A 154 12.39 -4.34 7.00
C PRO A 154 11.04 -4.90 6.61
N ARG A 155 9.93 -4.27 7.05
CA ARG A 155 8.56 -4.68 6.66
C ARG A 155 8.34 -4.51 5.17
N LEU A 156 8.69 -3.35 4.60
CA LEU A 156 8.57 -3.09 3.16
C LEU A 156 9.40 -4.08 2.34
N GLN A 157 10.66 -4.28 2.71
CA GLN A 157 11.55 -5.24 2.06
C GLN A 157 10.97 -6.67 2.07
N SER A 158 10.44 -7.08 3.22
CA SER A 158 9.84 -8.41 3.35
C SER A 158 8.57 -8.51 2.50
N SER A 159 7.77 -7.45 2.44
CA SER A 159 6.57 -7.37 1.59
C SER A 159 6.90 -7.50 0.11
N LEU A 160 7.90 -6.76 -0.38
CA LEU A 160 8.39 -6.84 -1.77
C LEU A 160 8.88 -8.25 -2.10
N MET A 161 9.69 -8.85 -1.21
CA MET A 161 10.18 -10.22 -1.39
C MET A 161 9.03 -11.23 -1.49
N ILE A 162 8.05 -11.17 -0.59
CA ILE A 162 6.91 -12.09 -0.63
C ILE A 162 6.13 -11.96 -1.94
N ASN A 163 5.86 -10.73 -2.40
CA ASN A 163 5.13 -10.52 -3.64
C ASN A 163 5.92 -10.97 -4.89
N ARG A 164 7.23 -10.69 -4.95
CA ARG A 164 8.13 -11.23 -6.00
C ARG A 164 8.15 -12.76 -6.01
N ALA A 165 8.05 -13.40 -4.83
CA ALA A 165 7.96 -14.85 -4.73
C ALA A 165 6.63 -15.39 -5.29
N PHE A 166 5.49 -14.72 -5.03
CA PHE A 166 4.22 -15.06 -5.67
C PHE A 166 4.27 -14.90 -7.19
N GLN A 167 4.85 -13.80 -7.70
CA GLN A 167 5.04 -13.60 -9.14
C GLN A 167 5.90 -14.70 -9.76
N SER A 168 7.02 -15.06 -9.11
CA SER A 168 7.90 -16.16 -9.56
C SER A 168 7.17 -17.50 -9.57
N TYR A 169 6.37 -17.78 -8.54
CA TYR A 169 5.55 -18.99 -8.46
C TYR A 169 4.55 -19.08 -9.63
N HIS A 170 3.83 -17.99 -9.91
CA HIS A 170 2.86 -17.94 -11.02
C HIS A 170 3.52 -18.00 -12.40
N ALA A 171 4.77 -17.54 -12.52
CA ALA A 171 5.58 -17.68 -13.73
C ALA A 171 6.21 -19.09 -13.89
N GLY A 172 6.03 -19.99 -12.92
CA GLY A 172 6.62 -21.33 -12.92
C GLY A 172 8.11 -21.37 -12.54
N ASP A 173 8.68 -20.26 -12.07
CA ASP A 173 10.06 -20.19 -11.58
C ASP A 173 10.14 -20.61 -10.10
N TYR A 174 9.85 -21.88 -9.86
CA TYR A 174 9.81 -22.47 -8.52
C TYR A 174 11.16 -22.44 -7.81
N ALA A 175 12.28 -22.38 -8.54
CA ALA A 175 13.61 -22.36 -7.94
C ALA A 175 13.87 -21.04 -7.18
N ARG A 176 13.29 -19.92 -7.65
CA ARG A 176 13.44 -18.61 -7.01
C ARG A 176 12.59 -18.44 -5.75
N VAL A 177 11.45 -19.11 -5.67
CA VAL A 177 10.49 -18.96 -4.55
C VAL A 177 11.13 -19.16 -3.17
N PRO A 178 11.83 -20.27 -2.85
CA PRO A 178 12.44 -20.46 -1.53
C PRO A 178 13.56 -19.45 -1.24
N MET A 179 14.33 -19.07 -2.26
CA MET A 179 15.42 -18.10 -2.14
C MET A 179 14.93 -16.70 -1.75
N THR A 180 13.68 -16.38 -2.10
CA THR A 180 13.05 -15.09 -1.78
C THR A 180 12.24 -15.14 -0.48
N ILE A 181 11.51 -16.23 -0.22
CA ILE A 181 10.63 -16.34 0.96
C ILE A 181 11.42 -16.48 2.27
N LEU A 182 12.48 -17.30 2.30
CA LEU A 182 13.21 -17.56 3.54
C LEU A 182 13.84 -16.29 4.13
N PRO A 183 14.55 -15.44 3.36
CA PRO A 183 15.03 -14.16 3.87
C PRO A 183 13.89 -13.23 4.34
N ALA A 184 12.75 -13.22 3.64
CA ALA A 184 11.60 -12.40 4.02
C ALA A 184 11.01 -12.82 5.38
N ILE A 185 10.92 -14.12 5.65
CA ILE A 185 10.47 -14.66 6.95
C ILE A 185 11.45 -14.30 8.07
N VAL A 186 12.77 -14.40 7.83
CA VAL A 186 13.78 -14.02 8.82
C VAL A 186 13.65 -12.54 9.20
N ARG A 187 13.33 -11.67 8.23
CA ARG A 187 13.12 -10.23 8.45
C ARG A 187 11.77 -9.92 9.09
N ASN A 188 10.72 -10.67 8.75
CA ASN A 188 9.37 -10.50 9.31
C ASN A 188 8.71 -11.88 9.56
N PRO A 189 8.86 -12.41 10.80
CA PRO A 189 8.33 -13.74 11.15
C PRO A 189 6.81 -13.88 11.05
N LYS A 190 6.05 -12.78 10.97
CA LYS A 190 4.58 -12.83 10.80
C LYS A 190 4.16 -13.60 9.54
N TYR A 191 5.01 -13.65 8.51
CA TYR A 191 4.73 -14.42 7.30
C TYR A 191 4.65 -15.94 7.53
N LEU A 192 5.16 -16.47 8.66
CA LEU A 192 4.94 -17.86 9.03
C LEU A 192 3.46 -18.18 9.30
N ALA A 193 2.66 -17.18 9.69
CA ALA A 193 1.22 -17.37 9.87
C ALA A 193 0.44 -17.27 8.54
N ASN A 194 1.08 -16.84 7.46
CA ASN A 194 0.44 -16.67 6.16
C ASN A 194 0.41 -18.01 5.40
N ARG A 195 -0.78 -18.62 5.35
CA ARG A 195 -1.01 -19.91 4.68
C ARG A 195 -0.64 -19.88 3.19
N GLY A 196 -0.83 -18.76 2.50
CA GLY A 196 -0.47 -18.61 1.10
C GLY A 196 1.05 -18.68 0.89
N VAL A 197 1.81 -17.95 1.71
CA VAL A 197 3.29 -17.97 1.70
C VAL A 197 3.82 -19.38 1.95
N LEU A 198 3.30 -20.05 2.98
CA LEU A 198 3.71 -21.43 3.28
C LEU A 198 3.35 -22.41 2.15
N SER A 199 2.17 -22.24 1.54
CA SER A 199 1.72 -23.07 0.43
C SER A 199 2.69 -22.97 -0.76
N ILE A 200 2.98 -21.76 -1.25
CA ILE A 200 3.87 -21.59 -2.42
C ILE A 200 5.29 -22.06 -2.13
N LEU A 201 5.77 -21.88 -0.89
CA LEU A 201 7.08 -22.38 -0.46
C LEU A 201 7.15 -23.90 -0.54
N PHE A 202 6.17 -24.59 0.04
CA PHE A 202 6.12 -26.06 0.06
C PHE A 202 6.04 -26.65 -1.36
N HIS A 203 5.15 -26.14 -2.20
CA HIS A 203 5.00 -26.60 -3.59
C HIS A 203 6.28 -26.39 -4.40
N SER A 204 6.95 -25.25 -4.21
CA SER A 204 8.17 -24.92 -4.95
C SER A 204 9.36 -25.81 -4.57
N VAL A 205 9.48 -26.16 -3.28
CA VAL A 205 10.51 -27.09 -2.79
C VAL A 205 10.28 -28.49 -3.34
N LEU A 206 9.04 -29.00 -3.30
CA LEU A 206 8.70 -30.31 -3.84
C LEU A 206 9.00 -30.41 -5.34
N TYR A 207 8.61 -29.40 -6.12
CA TYR A 207 8.82 -29.39 -7.57
C TYR A 207 10.32 -29.33 -7.94
N SER A 208 11.10 -28.51 -7.22
CA SER A 208 12.54 -28.39 -7.47
C SER A 208 13.27 -29.72 -7.18
N TRP A 209 12.82 -30.46 -6.17
CA TRP A 209 13.40 -31.75 -5.80
C TRP A 209 13.12 -32.86 -6.81
N THR A 210 11.90 -32.91 -7.37
CA THR A 210 11.56 -33.92 -8.40
C THR A 210 12.31 -33.68 -9.71
N ARG A 211 12.48 -32.41 -10.13
CA ARG A 211 13.24 -32.06 -11.33
C ARG A 211 14.72 -32.44 -11.25
N LEU A 212 15.36 -32.27 -10.09
CA LEU A 212 16.75 -32.69 -9.87
C LEU A 212 16.94 -34.21 -10.02
N ARG A 213 15.92 -35.00 -9.68
CA ARG A 213 15.96 -36.47 -9.83
C ARG A 213 15.71 -36.95 -11.26
N SER A 214 14.98 -36.20 -12.09
CA SER A 214 14.72 -36.59 -13.47
C SER A 214 15.90 -36.32 -14.42
N THR A 215 16.83 -35.44 -14.04
CA THR A 215 18.03 -35.12 -14.86
C THR A 215 19.23 -36.04 -14.61
N SER A 216 19.13 -37.01 -13.70
CA SER A 216 20.21 -37.93 -13.33
C SER A 216 20.10 -39.33 -13.97
N HIS A 217 19.31 -39.47 -15.03
CA HIS A 217 19.14 -40.70 -15.82
C HIS A 217 19.39 -40.41 -17.30
#